data_AF-A0A2E4UTH6-F1
#
_entry.id   AF-A0A2E4UTH6-F1
#
_cell.length_a   1.000
_cell.length_b   1.000
_cell.length_c   1.000
_cell.angle_alpha   90.00
_cell.angle_beta   90.00
_cell.angle_gamma   90.00
#
_symmetry.space_group_name_H-M   'P 1'
#
loop_
_entity.id
_entity.type
_entity.pdbx_description
1 polymer ?
#
loop_
_entity_poly.entity_id
_entity_poly.type
_entity_poly.pdbx_seq_one_letter_code
_entity_poly.pdbx_strand_id
1 'polypeptide(L)'
;MFEAPSTATPPPVKFKARGEHQMNYTKEEIKAVTFVRDAIHSPQDVRHFMDIGRPDYAVTATIGGKEIARSSRTLKVKEVGRGVYDPVLYFAREDVDMASLAATDKTTHCPLKGDTTYYNLNLDGLKHQHVAWSYTETIVDAGALKDLIAFDQTCVQIIEHTAE
;
A
#
# COMPACT_ATOMS: atom_id res chain seq x y z
N MET A 1 46.83 -22.03 8.06
CA MET A 1 46.58 -20.70 7.47
C MET A 1 45.34 -20.83 6.61
N PHE A 2 44.24 -20.20 7.01
CA PHE A 2 43.04 -20.06 6.18
C PHE A 2 42.92 -18.58 5.84
N GLU A 3 43.00 -18.23 4.56
CA GLU A 3 42.79 -16.85 4.10
C GLU A 3 41.31 -16.49 4.19
N ALA A 4 41.02 -15.32 4.76
CA ALA A 4 39.66 -14.76 4.83
C ALA A 4 39.24 -14.18 3.47
N PRO A 5 37.95 -14.27 3.08
CA PRO A 5 37.48 -13.72 1.82
C PRO A 5 37.53 -12.18 1.84
N SER A 6 37.98 -11.61 0.72
CA SER A 6 38.11 -10.17 0.47
C SER A 6 36.76 -9.47 0.58
N THR A 7 36.60 -8.57 1.56
CA THR A 7 35.47 -7.66 1.68
C THR A 7 35.68 -6.47 0.74
N ALA A 8 35.32 -6.61 -0.53
CA ALA A 8 35.26 -5.45 -1.42
C ALA A 8 34.16 -4.49 -0.92
N THR A 9 34.56 -3.33 -0.43
CA THR A 9 33.64 -2.26 -0.07
C THR A 9 32.94 -1.76 -1.33
N PRO A 10 31.59 -1.72 -1.39
CA PRO A 10 30.90 -1.17 -2.55
C PRO A 10 31.28 0.31 -2.72
N PRO A 11 31.37 0.81 -3.97
CA PRO A 11 31.81 2.17 -4.21
C PRO A 11 30.84 3.17 -3.56
N PRO A 12 31.33 4.31 -3.05
CA PRO A 12 30.49 5.29 -2.39
C PRO A 12 29.47 5.87 -3.37
N VAL A 13 28.19 5.68 -3.06
CA VAL A 13 27.09 6.34 -3.79
C VAL A 13 27.12 7.83 -3.43
N LYS A 14 27.51 8.67 -4.40
CA LYS A 14 27.54 10.12 -4.21
C LYS A 14 26.13 10.69 -4.20
N PHE A 15 25.65 11.12 -3.03
CA PHE A 15 24.39 11.88 -2.93
C PHE A 15 24.67 13.37 -3.17
N LYS A 16 24.12 13.93 -4.25
CA LYS A 16 24.05 15.40 -4.41
C LYS A 16 22.90 15.96 -3.58
N ALA A 17 23.13 17.12 -2.97
CA ALA A 17 22.14 17.83 -2.17
C ALA A 17 20.88 18.20 -2.98
N ARG A 18 19.77 18.26 -2.25
CA ARG A 18 18.37 18.39 -2.68
C ARG A 18 18.14 19.63 -3.56
N GLY A 19 17.92 19.41 -4.85
CA GLY A 19 17.31 20.36 -5.78
C GLY A 19 16.16 19.65 -6.48
N GLU A 20 15.05 20.36 -6.70
CA GLU A 20 13.88 19.87 -7.44
C GLU A 20 14.28 19.62 -8.90
N HIS A 21 14.80 18.43 -9.17
CA HIS A 21 14.93 17.87 -10.50
C HIS A 21 13.86 16.78 -10.60
N GLN A 22 12.99 16.89 -11.60
CA GLN A 22 12.20 15.77 -12.05
C GLN A 22 13.20 14.75 -12.61
N MET A 23 13.53 13.74 -11.80
CA MET A 23 14.57 12.77 -12.12
C MET A 23 14.01 11.80 -13.17
N ASN A 24 14.51 11.90 -14.40
CA ASN A 24 14.16 10.97 -15.48
C ASN A 24 15.03 9.71 -15.33
N TYR A 25 14.51 8.68 -14.68
CA TYR A 25 15.19 7.39 -14.53
C TYR A 25 14.94 6.49 -15.75
N THR A 26 15.98 5.79 -16.20
CA THR A 26 15.89 4.75 -17.22
C THR A 26 15.24 3.48 -16.66
N LYS A 27 14.74 2.59 -17.54
CA LYS A 27 14.16 1.31 -17.13
C LYS A 27 15.20 0.42 -16.43
N GLU A 28 16.44 0.49 -16.87
CA GLU A 28 17.58 -0.24 -16.31
C GLU A 28 17.91 0.27 -14.90
N GLU A 29 17.92 1.59 -14.69
CA GLU A 29 18.10 2.18 -13.36
C GLU A 29 16.99 1.79 -12.41
N ILE A 30 15.72 1.82 -12.84
CA ILE A 30 14.57 1.39 -12.04
C ILE A 30 14.72 -0.07 -11.61
N LYS A 31 15.02 -0.98 -12.56
CA LYS A 31 15.22 -2.42 -12.27
C LYS A 31 16.39 -2.68 -11.33
N ALA A 32 17.40 -1.82 -11.31
CA ALA A 32 18.55 -1.97 -10.42
C ALA A 32 18.23 -1.57 -8.97
N VAL A 33 17.12 -0.88 -8.70
CA VAL A 33 16.75 -0.42 -7.35
C VAL A 33 16.26 -1.57 -6.46
N THR A 34 15.54 -2.54 -7.03
CA THR A 34 14.88 -3.60 -6.25
C THR A 34 14.92 -4.94 -6.98
N PHE A 35 15.01 -6.02 -6.21
CA PHE A 35 14.85 -7.39 -6.72
C PHE A 35 13.38 -7.83 -6.82
N VAL A 36 12.46 -7.04 -6.25
CA VAL A 36 11.02 -7.30 -6.36
C VAL A 36 10.61 -7.14 -7.81
N ARG A 37 10.16 -8.25 -8.41
CA ARG A 37 9.70 -8.25 -9.79
C ARG A 37 8.39 -7.47 -9.89
N ASP A 38 8.24 -6.72 -10.98
CA ASP A 38 7.03 -5.95 -11.29
C ASP A 38 6.63 -4.91 -10.23
N ALA A 39 7.58 -4.48 -9.40
CA ALA A 39 7.37 -3.39 -8.46
C ALA A 39 6.96 -2.11 -9.19
N ILE A 40 6.00 -1.38 -8.61
CA ILE A 40 5.53 -0.11 -9.12
C ILE A 40 6.32 0.99 -8.41
N HIS A 41 7.11 1.74 -9.16
CA HIS A 41 8.02 2.77 -8.65
C HIS A 41 7.42 4.16 -8.76
N SER A 42 7.70 5.02 -7.77
CA SER A 42 7.27 6.41 -7.79
C SER A 42 8.00 7.15 -8.91
N PRO A 43 7.29 7.91 -9.76
CA PRO A 43 7.94 8.75 -10.76
C PRO A 43 8.84 9.84 -10.14
N GLN A 44 8.64 10.17 -8.86
CA GLN A 44 9.36 11.24 -8.16
C GLN A 44 10.58 10.74 -7.38
N ASP A 45 10.58 9.47 -6.98
CA ASP A 45 11.72 8.81 -6.33
C ASP A 45 11.63 7.30 -6.56
N VAL A 46 12.45 6.75 -7.46
CA VAL A 46 12.41 5.32 -7.78
C VAL A 46 12.74 4.40 -6.61
N ARG A 47 13.30 4.92 -5.51
CA ARG A 47 13.52 4.13 -4.28
C ARG A 47 12.24 3.99 -3.45
N HIS A 48 11.23 4.80 -3.76
CA HIS A 48 9.88 4.64 -3.25
C HIS A 48 9.10 3.76 -4.22
N PHE A 49 8.79 2.52 -3.80
CA PHE A 49 8.09 1.55 -4.64
C PHE A 49 7.09 0.74 -3.84
N MET A 50 6.20 0.06 -4.54
CA MET A 50 5.25 -0.88 -3.97
C MET A 50 5.15 -2.17 -4.77
N ASP A 51 4.80 -3.24 -4.06
CA ASP A 51 4.42 -4.52 -4.61
C ASP A 51 2.92 -4.75 -4.37
N ILE A 52 2.23 -5.34 -5.34
CA ILE A 52 0.82 -5.70 -5.22
C ILE A 52 0.70 -7.21 -5.42
N GLY A 53 0.45 -7.93 -4.33
CA GLY A 53 0.19 -9.36 -4.34
C GLY A 53 -1.30 -9.67 -4.18
N ARG A 54 -1.72 -10.85 -4.63
CA ARG A 54 -3.02 -11.43 -4.28
C ARG A 54 -2.79 -12.56 -3.28
N PRO A 55 -3.21 -12.40 -2.01
CA PRO A 55 -3.26 -13.51 -1.07
C PRO A 55 -4.12 -14.67 -1.59
N ASP A 56 -3.77 -15.89 -1.22
CA ASP A 56 -4.51 -17.13 -1.50
C ASP A 56 -5.41 -17.56 -0.32
N TYR A 57 -5.55 -16.70 0.69
CA TYR A 57 -6.40 -16.89 1.86
C TYR A 57 -7.48 -15.80 1.97
N ALA A 58 -8.52 -16.13 2.74
CA ALA A 58 -9.54 -15.15 3.11
C ALA A 58 -8.98 -14.15 4.12
N VAL A 59 -9.52 -12.93 4.09
CA VAL A 59 -9.21 -11.85 5.02
C VAL A 59 -10.51 -11.29 5.58
N THR A 60 -10.54 -11.03 6.88
CA THR A 60 -11.64 -10.35 7.57
C THR A 60 -11.13 -9.05 8.18
N ALA A 61 -11.89 -7.97 8.02
CA ALA A 61 -11.68 -6.72 8.75
C ALA A 61 -12.75 -6.57 9.85
N THR A 62 -12.32 -6.27 11.07
CA THR A 62 -13.23 -6.06 12.21
C THR A 62 -12.93 -4.77 12.96
N ILE A 63 -13.96 -4.15 13.53
CA ILE A 63 -13.83 -3.01 14.44
C ILE A 63 -14.77 -3.19 15.63
N GLY A 64 -14.25 -3.06 16.85
CA GLY A 64 -15.03 -3.31 18.07
C GLY A 64 -15.68 -4.71 18.11
N GLY A 65 -15.02 -5.71 17.51
CA GLY A 65 -15.53 -7.09 17.40
C GLY A 65 -16.59 -7.32 16.30
N LYS A 66 -16.91 -6.31 15.49
CA LYS A 66 -17.88 -6.42 14.40
C LYS A 66 -17.18 -6.56 13.06
N GLU A 67 -17.59 -7.53 12.26
CA GLU A 67 -17.09 -7.71 10.89
C GLU A 67 -17.63 -6.60 10.00
N ILE A 68 -16.73 -5.88 9.33
CA ILE A 68 -17.06 -4.79 8.38
C ILE A 68 -16.62 -5.12 6.95
N ALA A 69 -15.81 -6.17 6.77
CA ALA A 69 -15.50 -6.73 5.47
C ALA A 69 -15.02 -8.18 5.61
N ARG A 70 -15.30 -9.01 4.60
CA ARG A 70 -14.73 -10.35 4.46
C ARG A 70 -14.57 -10.69 2.99
N SER A 71 -13.34 -11.02 2.58
CA SER A 71 -13.02 -11.26 1.17
C SER A 71 -11.99 -12.37 1.02
N SER A 72 -12.13 -13.18 -0.03
CA SER A 72 -11.13 -14.16 -0.48
C SER A 72 -10.34 -13.70 -1.71
N ARG A 73 -10.44 -12.42 -2.06
CA ARG A 73 -9.87 -11.84 -3.29
C ARG A 73 -9.29 -10.45 -3.05
N THR A 74 -8.79 -10.23 -1.83
CA THR A 74 -8.11 -8.99 -1.49
C THR A 74 -6.84 -8.80 -2.32
N LEU A 75 -6.39 -7.55 -2.43
CA LEU A 75 -5.03 -7.25 -2.87
C LEU A 75 -4.22 -6.79 -1.66
N LYS A 76 -3.00 -7.30 -1.51
CA LYS A 76 -2.05 -6.93 -0.45
C LYS A 76 -0.98 -6.03 -1.05
N VAL A 77 -0.92 -4.79 -0.59
CA VAL A 77 0.09 -3.82 -0.98
C VAL A 77 1.19 -3.80 0.08
N LYS A 78 2.43 -3.96 -0.36
CA LYS A 78 3.63 -3.75 0.46
C LYS A 78 4.39 -2.58 -0.11
N GLU A 79 4.64 -1.57 0.71
CA GLU A 79 5.23 -0.31 0.23
C GLU A 79 6.52 0.00 0.98
N VAL A 80 7.52 0.44 0.22
CA VAL A 80 8.81 0.90 0.71
C VAL A 80 8.98 2.35 0.27
N GLY A 81 9.20 3.24 1.22
CA GLY A 81 9.47 4.66 0.99
C GLY A 81 10.62 5.13 1.88
N ARG A 82 10.35 6.07 2.79
CA ARG A 82 11.32 6.47 3.83
C ARG A 82 11.59 5.38 4.89
N GLY A 83 10.79 4.32 4.87
CA GLY A 83 10.94 3.10 5.64
C GLY A 83 10.19 1.97 4.93
N VAL A 84 10.11 0.80 5.57
CA VAL A 84 9.23 -0.30 5.15
C VAL A 84 7.92 -0.13 5.91
N TYR A 85 6.81 0.03 5.18
CA TYR A 85 5.49 0.23 5.79
C TYR A 85 4.78 -1.10 6.00
N ASP A 86 3.89 -1.14 6.99
CA ASP A 86 3.05 -2.30 7.23
C ASP A 86 2.15 -2.59 6.01
N PRO A 87 1.93 -3.86 5.64
CA PRO A 87 1.12 -4.19 4.48
C PRO A 87 -0.34 -3.75 4.63
N VAL A 88 -0.91 -3.21 3.56
CA VAL A 88 -2.32 -2.80 3.51
C VAL A 88 -3.10 -3.76 2.64
N LEU A 89 -4.26 -4.20 3.13
CA LEU A 89 -5.19 -5.06 2.41
C LEU A 89 -6.32 -4.22 1.81
N TYR A 90 -6.53 -4.40 0.51
CA TYR A 90 -7.57 -3.76 -0.27
C TYR A 90 -8.66 -4.78 -0.60
N PHE A 91 -9.88 -4.48 -0.20
CA PHE A 91 -11.07 -5.31 -0.34
C PHE A 91 -11.87 -4.82 -1.55
N ALA A 92 -12.44 -5.77 -2.30
CA ALA A 92 -13.46 -5.42 -3.28
C ALA A 92 -14.64 -4.74 -2.57
N ARG A 93 -15.18 -3.68 -3.15
CA ARG A 93 -16.22 -2.85 -2.52
C ARG A 93 -17.46 -3.66 -2.12
N GLU A 94 -17.79 -4.66 -2.91
CA GLU A 94 -18.91 -5.57 -2.69
C GLU A 94 -18.66 -6.60 -1.57
N ASP A 95 -17.42 -6.75 -1.11
CA ASP A 95 -17.04 -7.61 0.03
C ASP A 95 -17.00 -6.81 1.36
N VAL A 96 -17.38 -5.53 1.31
CA VAL A 96 -17.37 -4.57 2.42
C VAL A 96 -18.80 -4.17 2.78
N ASP A 97 -19.10 -4.03 4.07
CA ASP A 97 -20.35 -3.43 4.54
C ASP A 97 -20.33 -1.91 4.29
N MET A 98 -20.54 -1.53 3.03
CA MET A 98 -20.57 -0.14 2.59
C MET A 98 -21.73 0.65 3.22
N ALA A 99 -22.78 0.00 3.74
CA ALA A 99 -23.88 0.69 4.41
C ALA A 99 -23.45 1.30 5.76
N SER A 100 -22.41 0.72 6.38
CA SER A 100 -21.78 1.26 7.58
C SER A 100 -20.81 2.42 7.31
N LEU A 101 -20.48 2.69 6.04
CA LEU A 101 -19.49 3.67 5.62
C LEU A 101 -20.11 4.88 4.93
N ALA A 102 -19.76 6.08 5.39
CA ALA A 102 -20.16 7.34 4.80
C ALA A 102 -18.95 8.05 4.19
N ALA A 103 -18.99 8.34 2.88
CA ALA A 103 -17.95 9.11 2.21
C ALA A 103 -17.80 10.52 2.81
N THR A 104 -16.60 11.05 2.76
CA THR A 104 -16.26 12.40 3.23
C THR A 104 -15.70 13.24 2.09
N ASP A 105 -15.76 14.56 2.23
CA ASP A 105 -15.15 15.49 1.27
C ASP A 105 -13.61 15.52 1.37
N LYS A 106 -13.02 14.80 2.33
CA LYS A 106 -11.58 14.71 2.49
C LYS A 106 -11.00 13.88 1.35
N THR A 107 -10.05 14.47 0.65
CA THR A 107 -9.23 13.77 -0.34
C THR A 107 -7.75 14.02 -0.10
N THR A 108 -6.93 13.06 -0.52
CA THR A 108 -5.47 13.19 -0.52
C THR A 108 -4.92 12.65 -1.83
N HIS A 109 -3.83 13.26 -2.30
CA HIS A 109 -3.13 12.83 -3.50
C HIS A 109 -1.86 12.06 -3.13
N CYS A 110 -1.72 10.84 -3.65
CA CYS A 110 -0.53 10.02 -3.53
C CYS A 110 0.18 9.92 -4.90
N PRO A 111 1.46 10.31 -5.02
CA PRO A 111 2.21 10.20 -6.27
C PRO A 111 2.28 8.80 -6.90
N LEU A 112 2.11 7.76 -6.07
CA LEU A 112 2.19 6.35 -6.48
C LEU A 112 0.84 5.70 -6.78
N LYS A 113 -0.27 6.29 -6.31
CA LYS A 113 -1.58 5.62 -6.30
C LYS A 113 -2.72 6.49 -6.81
N GLY A 114 -2.54 7.81 -6.83
CA GLY A 114 -3.53 8.77 -7.30
C GLY A 114 -4.36 9.39 -6.16
N ASP A 115 -5.60 9.75 -6.45
CA ASP A 115 -6.48 10.48 -5.55
C ASP A 115 -7.34 9.55 -4.70
N THR A 116 -7.48 9.92 -3.43
CA THR A 116 -8.11 9.09 -2.41
C THR A 116 -9.38 9.75 -1.88
N THR A 117 -10.44 8.99 -1.68
CA THR A 117 -11.62 9.38 -0.90
C THR A 117 -11.61 8.66 0.44
N TYR A 118 -11.89 9.37 1.53
CA TYR A 118 -11.99 8.79 2.88
C TYR A 118 -13.45 8.54 3.28
N TYR A 119 -13.65 7.54 4.12
CA TYR A 119 -14.94 7.15 4.68
C TYR A 119 -14.91 7.20 6.20
N ASN A 120 -15.99 7.72 6.79
CA ASN A 120 -16.28 7.56 8.20
C ASN A 120 -17.10 6.28 8.40
N LEU A 121 -16.95 5.63 9.55
CA LEU A 121 -17.78 4.50 9.94
C LEU A 121 -18.82 4.94 10.99
N ASN A 122 -20.03 4.46 10.79
CA ASN A 122 -21.13 4.54 11.74
C ASN A 122 -21.82 3.18 11.82
N LEU A 123 -21.50 2.40 12.85
CA LEU A 123 -22.01 1.04 13.03
C LEU A 123 -22.40 0.82 14.49
N ASP A 124 -23.70 0.66 14.76
CA ASP A 124 -24.23 0.31 16.09
C ASP A 124 -23.67 1.19 17.22
N GLY A 125 -23.60 2.50 16.99
CA GLY A 125 -23.09 3.48 17.96
C GLY A 125 -21.57 3.68 17.94
N LEU A 126 -20.80 2.82 17.25
CA LEU A 126 -19.39 3.05 16.97
C LEU A 126 -19.26 4.13 15.88
N LYS A 127 -18.47 5.17 16.15
CA LYS A 127 -18.19 6.25 15.21
C LYS A 127 -16.69 6.44 15.08
N HIS A 128 -16.17 6.23 13.88
CA HIS A 128 -14.76 6.45 13.56
C HIS A 128 -14.66 7.37 12.34
N GLN A 129 -13.83 8.40 12.43
CA GLN A 129 -13.57 9.28 11.29
C GLN A 129 -12.45 8.71 10.44
N HIS A 130 -12.60 8.80 9.12
CA HIS A 130 -11.56 8.46 8.14
C HIS A 130 -10.99 7.04 8.28
N VAL A 131 -11.82 6.09 8.74
CA VAL A 131 -11.42 4.71 9.06
C VAL A 131 -11.15 3.87 7.82
N ALA A 132 -11.71 4.27 6.68
CA ALA A 132 -11.51 3.59 5.42
C ALA A 132 -11.14 4.60 4.32
N TRP A 133 -10.48 4.12 3.27
CA TRP A 133 -10.20 4.92 2.09
C TRP A 133 -10.29 4.08 0.82
N SER A 134 -10.46 4.77 -0.31
CA SER A 134 -10.51 4.20 -1.65
C SER A 134 -9.76 5.12 -2.62
N TYR A 135 -9.02 4.55 -3.56
CA TYR A 135 -8.50 5.33 -4.68
C TYR A 135 -9.56 5.39 -5.78
N THR A 136 -10.07 6.59 -6.07
CA THR A 136 -11.11 6.79 -7.10
C THR A 136 -10.50 7.07 -8.47
N GLU A 137 -9.37 7.78 -8.48
CA GLU A 137 -8.57 8.03 -9.66
C GLU A 137 -7.15 7.53 -9.42
N THR A 138 -6.77 6.47 -10.14
CA THR A 138 -5.46 5.84 -10.00
C THR A 138 -4.53 6.24 -11.13
N ILE A 139 -3.23 6.32 -10.85
CA ILE A 139 -2.23 6.28 -11.93
C ILE A 139 -2.28 4.91 -12.64
N VAL A 140 -1.84 4.84 -13.90
CA VAL A 140 -1.95 3.65 -14.76
C VAL A 140 -1.45 2.38 -14.05
N ASP A 141 -0.26 2.46 -13.44
CA ASP A 141 0.38 1.31 -12.81
C ASP A 141 -0.35 0.84 -11.52
N ALA A 142 -1.10 1.73 -10.88
CA ALA A 142 -1.88 1.44 -9.67
C ALA A 142 -3.35 1.08 -9.96
N GLY A 143 -3.73 0.88 -11.23
CA GLY A 143 -5.11 0.66 -11.65
C GLY A 143 -5.82 -0.51 -10.97
N ALA A 144 -5.08 -1.52 -10.51
CA ALA A 144 -5.63 -2.65 -9.77
C ALA A 144 -6.24 -2.25 -8.41
N LEU A 145 -5.86 -1.11 -7.85
CA LEU A 145 -6.37 -0.60 -6.56
C LEU A 145 -7.62 0.28 -6.71
N LYS A 146 -8.02 0.59 -7.95
CA LYS A 146 -9.15 1.49 -8.22
C LYS A 146 -10.43 0.95 -7.58
N ASP A 147 -11.12 1.83 -6.87
CA ASP A 147 -12.39 1.60 -6.18
C ASP A 147 -12.40 0.52 -5.08
N LEU A 148 -11.24 -0.08 -4.77
CA LEU A 148 -11.08 -0.99 -3.63
C LEU A 148 -11.00 -0.22 -2.31
N ILE A 149 -11.47 -0.85 -1.23
CA ILE A 149 -11.49 -0.27 0.11
C ILE A 149 -10.34 -0.81 0.94
N ALA A 150 -9.59 0.08 1.58
CA ALA A 150 -8.64 -0.26 2.63
C ALA A 150 -9.06 0.40 3.95
N PHE A 151 -8.53 -0.13 5.06
CA PHE A 151 -8.89 0.29 6.42
C PHE A 151 -7.68 0.74 7.23
N ASP A 152 -7.91 1.68 8.14
CA ASP A 152 -6.91 2.14 9.11
C ASP A 152 -6.68 1.07 10.17
N GLN A 153 -5.55 0.39 10.05
CA GLN A 153 -5.17 -0.74 10.92
C GLN A 153 -4.85 -0.32 12.36
N THR A 154 -4.82 0.98 12.68
CA THR A 154 -4.69 1.44 14.07
C THR A 154 -5.98 1.26 14.87
N CYS A 155 -7.12 1.13 14.20
CA CYS A 155 -8.43 0.90 14.83
C CYS A 155 -9.24 -0.26 14.23
N VAL A 156 -8.89 -0.73 13.03
CA VAL A 156 -9.46 -1.91 12.40
C VAL A 156 -8.50 -3.09 12.53
N GLN A 157 -8.97 -4.21 13.06
CA GLN A 157 -8.22 -5.44 13.11
C GLN A 157 -8.36 -6.19 11.79
N ILE A 158 -7.23 -6.57 11.20
CA ILE A 158 -7.17 -7.43 10.02
C ILE A 158 -6.82 -8.86 10.45
N ILE A 159 -7.64 -9.82 10.04
CA ILE A 159 -7.46 -11.25 10.33
C ILE A 159 -7.23 -11.95 9.01
N GLU A 160 -6.05 -12.55 8.85
CA GLU A 160 -5.68 -13.36 7.68
C GLU A 160 -5.90 -14.83 8.00
N HIS A 161 -6.77 -15.50 7.25
CA HIS A 161 -7.14 -16.90 7.48
C HIS A 161 -6.18 -17.83 6.74
N THR A 162 -4.89 -17.79 7.10
CA THR A 162 -3.85 -18.66 6.54
C THR A 162 -4.00 -20.10 7.03
N ALA A 163 -3.72 -21.07 6.17
CA ALA A 163 -3.54 -22.46 6.64
C ALA A 163 -2.27 -22.53 7.51
N GLU A 164 -2.36 -23.26 8.63
CA GLU A 164 -1.23 -23.57 9.51
C GLU A 164 -0.24 -24.55 8.87
#